data_AF-A0AAW2T1K1-F1
#
_entry.id   AF-A0AAW2T1K1-F1
#
_cell.length_a   1.000
_cell.length_b   1.000
_cell.length_c   1.000
_cell.angle_alpha   90.00
_cell.angle_beta   90.00
_cell.angle_gamma   90.00
#
_symmetry.space_group_name_H-M   'P 1'
#
loop_
_entity.id
_entity.type
_entity.pdbx_description
1 polymer ?
#
loop_
_entity_poly.entity_id
_entity_poly.type
_entity_poly.pdbx_seq_one_letter_code
_entity_poly.pdbx_strand_id
1 'polypeptide(L)'
;MPMGYQPPKFQQFDGKGNPKQHVAHFVETCNNAGTYGDHLVKQFVRSLKGNAFDWYTDLEAGSINGWEHLEQEFLNRFYNTRRTVSMVELTNSRQWKEEPVVDYINRWRNLSLNCKDRLSEASAIEMCIQGMHWELCYIL
;
A
#
# COMPACT_ATOMS: atom_id res chain seq x y z
N MET A 1 -8.81 -32.42 12.02
CA MET A 1 -7.51 -31.79 11.68
C MET A 1 -6.42 -32.82 11.87
N PRO A 2 -5.47 -33.01 10.93
CA PRO A 2 -4.34 -33.92 11.12
C PRO A 2 -3.45 -33.48 12.30
N MET A 3 -2.80 -34.44 12.97
CA MET A 3 -1.82 -34.12 14.02
C MET A 3 -0.68 -33.28 13.43
N GLY A 4 -0.38 -32.14 14.06
CA GLY A 4 0.68 -31.24 13.62
C GLY A 4 0.24 -30.10 12.69
N TYR A 5 -1.06 -29.99 12.35
CA TYR A 5 -1.55 -28.82 11.61
C TYR A 5 -1.35 -27.55 12.44
N GLN A 6 -0.40 -26.71 12.00
CA GLN A 6 -0.24 -25.35 12.48
C GLN A 6 -1.02 -24.44 11.54
N PRO A 7 -2.05 -23.72 12.03
CA PRO A 7 -2.73 -22.73 11.21
C PRO A 7 -1.72 -21.69 10.70
N PRO A 8 -1.84 -21.21 9.46
CA PRO A 8 -0.95 -20.17 8.96
C PRO A 8 -0.99 -18.95 9.87
N LYS A 9 0.17 -18.37 10.15
CA LYS A 9 0.28 -17.09 10.84
C LYS A 9 0.24 -15.99 9.80
N PHE A 10 -0.77 -15.14 9.89
CA PHE A 10 -0.91 -14.00 8.99
C PHE A 10 -0.29 -12.74 9.61
N GLN A 11 0.32 -11.92 8.78
CA GLN A 11 0.54 -10.52 9.13
C GLN A 11 -0.83 -9.86 9.34
N GLN A 12 -0.98 -9.09 10.42
CA GLN A 12 -2.24 -8.40 10.69
C GLN A 12 -2.26 -7.00 10.07
N PHE A 13 -3.34 -6.68 9.38
CA PHE A 13 -3.63 -5.38 8.80
C PHE A 13 -4.64 -4.61 9.66
N ASP A 14 -4.28 -3.39 10.05
CA ASP A 14 -5.10 -2.52 10.91
C ASP A 14 -5.88 -1.44 10.15
N GLY A 15 -5.83 -1.48 8.81
CA GLY A 15 -6.35 -0.42 7.94
C GLY A 15 -5.27 0.54 7.45
N LYS A 16 -4.02 0.41 7.91
CA LYS A 16 -2.90 1.28 7.50
C LYS A 16 -1.88 0.53 6.66
N GLY A 17 -1.25 1.24 5.74
CA GLY A 17 -0.23 0.68 4.83
C GLY A 17 -0.79 0.39 3.44
N ASN A 18 -0.22 -0.59 2.74
CA ASN A 18 -0.61 -0.95 1.38
C ASN A 18 -1.55 -2.19 1.38
N PRO A 19 -2.85 -2.00 1.12
CA PRO A 19 -3.81 -3.11 1.11
C PRO A 19 -3.51 -4.17 0.04
N LYS A 20 -2.99 -3.77 -1.13
CA LYS A 20 -2.62 -4.73 -2.19
C LYS A 20 -1.47 -5.63 -1.76
N GLN A 21 -0.48 -5.06 -1.08
CA GLN A 21 0.63 -5.83 -0.55
C GLN A 21 0.17 -6.79 0.55
N HIS A 22 -0.75 -6.35 1.41
CA HIS A 22 -1.37 -7.22 2.41
C HIS A 22 -2.08 -8.41 1.76
N VAL A 23 -2.92 -8.16 0.74
CA VAL A 23 -3.63 -9.22 0.01
C VAL A 23 -2.65 -10.18 -0.66
N ALA A 24 -1.59 -9.68 -1.32
CA ALA A 24 -0.59 -10.52 -1.94
C ALA A 24 0.09 -11.47 -0.94
N HIS A 25 0.53 -10.95 0.21
CA HIS A 25 1.15 -11.75 1.28
C HIS A 25 0.17 -12.77 1.87
N PHE A 26 -1.10 -12.38 2.05
CA PHE A 26 -2.15 -13.28 2.51
C PHE A 26 -2.36 -14.45 1.54
N VAL A 27 -2.51 -14.17 0.25
CA VAL A 27 -2.71 -15.19 -0.79
C VAL A 27 -1.51 -16.13 -0.86
N GLU A 28 -0.28 -15.60 -0.84
CA GLU A 28 0.94 -16.42 -0.82
C GLU A 28 0.99 -17.35 0.40
N THR A 29 0.64 -16.83 1.59
CA THR A 29 0.57 -17.60 2.83
C THR A 29 -0.48 -18.73 2.74
N CYS A 30 -1.64 -18.44 2.16
CA CYS A 30 -2.69 -19.44 1.97
C CYS A 30 -2.30 -20.50 0.92
N ASN A 31 -1.67 -20.10 -0.18
CA ASN A 31 -1.18 -21.02 -1.21
C ASN A 31 -0.16 -22.00 -0.63
N ASN A 32 0.79 -21.52 0.17
CA ASN A 32 1.78 -22.36 0.85
C ASN A 32 1.14 -23.35 1.85
N ALA A 33 -0.04 -23.02 2.36
CA ALA A 33 -0.81 -23.87 3.26
C ALA A 33 -1.88 -24.73 2.54
N GLY A 34 -1.93 -24.71 1.20
CA GLY A 34 -2.91 -25.46 0.41
C GLY A 34 -4.37 -24.98 0.59
N THR A 35 -4.58 -23.71 0.95
CA THR A 35 -5.91 -23.12 1.17
C THR A 35 -6.33 -22.28 -0.04
N TYR A 36 -7.50 -22.57 -0.60
CA TYR A 36 -7.99 -21.94 -1.84
C TYR A 36 -9.50 -21.65 -1.81
N GLY A 37 -9.94 -20.81 -2.76
CA GLY A 37 -11.37 -20.53 -2.99
C GLY A 37 -12.07 -19.93 -1.77
N ASP A 38 -13.28 -20.40 -1.47
CA ASP A 38 -14.10 -19.89 -0.36
C ASP A 38 -13.45 -20.03 1.03
N HIS A 39 -12.44 -20.89 1.17
CA HIS A 39 -11.69 -20.98 2.40
C HIS A 39 -10.85 -19.72 2.65
N LEU A 40 -10.46 -18.99 1.61
CA LEU A 40 -9.76 -17.72 1.73
C LEU A 40 -10.61 -16.68 2.49
N VAL A 41 -11.91 -16.59 2.19
CA VAL A 41 -12.83 -15.70 2.90
C VAL A 41 -12.81 -15.96 4.41
N LYS A 42 -12.86 -17.24 4.81
CA LYS A 42 -12.84 -17.66 6.22
C LYS A 42 -11.50 -17.41 6.90
N GLN A 43 -10.39 -17.44 6.14
CA GLN A 43 -9.06 -17.17 6.68
C GLN A 43 -8.76 -15.67 6.73
N PHE A 44 -9.31 -14.88 5.81
CA PHE A 44 -8.94 -13.47 5.65
C PHE A 44 -9.21 -12.65 6.90
N VAL A 45 -10.33 -12.90 7.59
CA VAL A 45 -10.67 -12.23 8.85
C VAL A 45 -9.58 -12.37 9.92
N ARG A 46 -8.82 -13.48 9.91
CA ARG A 46 -7.70 -13.73 10.84
C ARG A 46 -6.47 -12.85 10.55
N SER A 47 -6.42 -12.26 9.35
CA SER A 47 -5.39 -11.32 8.93
C SER A 47 -5.75 -9.86 9.24
N LEU A 48 -6.91 -9.59 9.83
CA LEU A 48 -7.38 -8.24 10.13
C LEU A 48 -7.31 -7.95 11.63
N LYS A 49 -7.12 -6.67 11.97
CA LYS A 49 -7.23 -6.14 13.35
C LYS A 49 -7.76 -4.70 13.32
N GLY A 50 -8.20 -4.18 14.47
CA GLY A 50 -8.66 -2.80 14.62
C GLY A 50 -9.68 -2.41 13.55
N ASN A 51 -9.53 -1.21 12.97
CA ASN A 51 -10.47 -0.66 11.98
C ASN A 51 -10.74 -1.58 10.78
N ALA A 52 -9.77 -2.40 10.36
CA ALA A 52 -9.98 -3.34 9.27
C ALA A 52 -10.85 -4.54 9.70
N PHE A 53 -10.71 -4.98 10.94
CA PHE A 53 -11.58 -6.01 11.50
C PHE A 53 -12.99 -5.48 11.73
N ASP A 54 -13.13 -4.26 12.25
CA ASP A 54 -14.43 -3.61 12.47
C ASP A 54 -15.20 -3.47 11.15
N TRP A 55 -14.53 -3.03 10.08
CA TRP A 55 -15.12 -2.99 8.73
C TRP A 55 -15.63 -4.36 8.28
N TYR A 56 -14.88 -5.43 8.52
CA TYR A 56 -15.30 -6.78 8.12
C TYR A 56 -16.54 -7.23 8.90
N THR A 57 -16.63 -6.91 10.19
CA THR A 57 -17.79 -7.27 11.02
C THR A 57 -19.04 -6.46 10.69
N ASP A 58 -18.89 -5.28 10.09
CA ASP A 58 -19.99 -4.42 9.64
C ASP A 58 -20.56 -4.84 8.27
N LEU A 59 -19.94 -5.80 7.57
CA LEU A 59 -20.46 -6.31 6.29
C LEU A 59 -21.80 -7.03 6.52
N GLU A 60 -22.77 -6.78 5.62
CA GLU A 60 -24.07 -7.42 5.69
C GLU A 60 -23.93 -8.94 5.50
N ALA A 61 -24.65 -9.73 6.30
CA ALA A 61 -24.58 -11.18 6.23
C ALA A 61 -24.98 -11.68 4.84
N GLY A 62 -24.12 -12.49 4.21
CA GLY A 62 -24.36 -13.01 2.87
C GLY A 62 -24.05 -12.02 1.73
N SER A 63 -23.56 -10.81 2.02
CA SER A 63 -23.13 -9.86 0.98
C SER A 63 -21.89 -10.33 0.20
N ILE A 64 -21.03 -11.13 0.84
CA ILE A 64 -19.80 -11.64 0.23
C ILE A 64 -20.04 -12.99 -0.43
N ASN A 65 -19.94 -13.01 -1.76
CA ASN A 65 -20.22 -14.18 -2.62
C ASN A 65 -18.99 -15.07 -2.85
N GLY A 66 -17.81 -14.67 -2.36
CA GLY A 66 -16.56 -15.39 -2.58
C GLY A 66 -15.33 -14.52 -2.33
N TRP A 67 -14.15 -15.11 -2.54
CA TRP A 67 -12.86 -14.43 -2.34
C TRP A 67 -12.71 -13.18 -3.20
N GLU A 68 -13.00 -13.27 -4.51
CA GLU A 68 -12.84 -12.16 -5.43
C GLU A 68 -13.69 -10.95 -5.04
N HIS A 69 -14.93 -11.18 -4.58
CA HIS A 69 -15.81 -10.11 -4.12
C HIS A 69 -15.27 -9.47 -2.83
N LEU A 70 -14.80 -10.28 -1.87
CA LEU A 70 -14.21 -9.78 -0.64
C LEU A 70 -12.94 -8.95 -0.89
N GLU A 71 -12.07 -9.43 -1.78
CA GLU A 71 -10.85 -8.72 -2.18
C GLU A 71 -11.20 -7.36 -2.78
N GLN A 72 -12.18 -7.31 -3.68
CA GLN A 72 -12.63 -6.06 -4.29
C GLN A 72 -13.18 -5.09 -3.25
N GLU A 73 -14.05 -5.52 -2.34
CA GLU A 73 -14.61 -4.66 -1.29
C GLU A 73 -13.54 -4.16 -0.31
N PHE A 74 -12.62 -5.05 0.08
CA PHE A 74 -11.47 -4.69 0.91
C PHE A 74 -10.59 -3.64 0.23
N LEU A 75 -10.25 -3.84 -1.04
CA LEU A 75 -9.48 -2.85 -1.80
C LEU A 75 -10.29 -1.57 -1.98
N ASN A 76 -11.57 -1.60 -2.32
CA ASN A 76 -12.39 -0.40 -2.43
C ASN A 76 -12.38 0.44 -1.14
N ARG A 77 -12.48 -0.23 0.02
CA ARG A 77 -12.47 0.43 1.33
C ARG A 77 -11.10 1.02 1.70
N PHE A 78 -10.04 0.22 1.59
CA PHE A 78 -8.72 0.58 2.15
C PHE A 78 -7.71 1.09 1.12
N TYR A 79 -7.97 0.92 -0.17
CA TYR A 79 -7.13 1.49 -1.24
C TYR A 79 -7.35 3.01 -1.34
N ASN A 80 -8.59 3.46 -1.14
CA ASN A 80 -8.93 4.89 -1.19
C ASN A 80 -8.41 5.68 0.03
N THR A 81 -8.00 5.00 1.10
CA THR A 81 -7.30 5.62 2.25
C THR A 81 -5.81 5.85 2.01
N ARG A 82 -5.26 5.40 0.87
CA ARG A 82 -3.87 5.75 0.52
C ARG A 82 -3.85 7.22 0.08
N ARG A 83 -3.19 8.09 0.84
CA ARG A 83 -2.90 9.47 0.41
C ARG A 83 -2.18 9.37 -0.93
N THR A 84 -2.86 9.71 -2.00
CA THR A 84 -2.24 9.82 -3.30
C THR A 84 -1.67 11.22 -3.45
N VAL A 85 -0.42 11.29 -3.88
CA VAL A 85 0.24 12.55 -4.16
C VAL A 85 -0.35 13.09 -5.46
N SER A 86 -0.83 14.33 -5.43
CA SER A 86 -1.26 15.01 -6.66
C SER A 86 -0.04 15.53 -7.42
N MET A 87 -0.18 15.73 -8.73
CA MET A 87 0.87 16.38 -9.52
C MET A 87 1.27 17.74 -8.91
N VAL A 88 0.30 18.50 -8.41
CA VAL A 88 0.54 19.80 -7.75
C VAL A 88 1.39 19.65 -6.49
N GLU A 89 1.10 18.66 -5.63
CA GLU A 89 1.89 18.39 -4.43
C GLU A 89 3.33 17.98 -4.79
N LEU A 90 3.47 17.12 -5.80
CA LEU A 90 4.76 16.67 -6.26
C LEU A 90 5.60 17.81 -6.86
N THR A 91 5.01 18.65 -7.72
CA THR A 91 5.65 19.82 -8.33
C THR A 91 6.01 20.88 -7.29
N ASN A 92 5.29 20.97 -6.18
CA ASN A 92 5.56 21.93 -5.10
C ASN A 92 6.51 21.38 -4.02
N SER A 93 6.96 20.12 -4.14
CA SER A 93 7.99 19.59 -3.26
C SER A 93 9.30 20.33 -3.53
N ARG A 94 9.80 21.04 -2.52
CA ARG A 94 11.07 21.75 -2.53
C ARG A 94 12.01 21.14 -1.51
N GLN A 95 13.30 21.20 -1.79
CA GLN A 95 14.35 20.94 -0.81
C GLN A 95 14.19 21.91 0.36
N TRP A 96 14.27 21.41 1.59
CA TRP A 96 14.24 22.28 2.77
C TRP A 96 15.61 22.94 3.01
N LYS A 97 15.61 24.07 3.72
CA LYS A 97 16.81 24.91 3.93
C LYS A 97 18.04 24.16 4.48
N GLU A 98 17.82 23.13 5.29
CA GLU A 98 18.88 22.36 5.95
C GLU A 98 18.88 20.88 5.53
N GLU A 99 18.09 20.51 4.51
CA GLU A 99 18.00 19.14 4.02
C GLU A 99 19.13 18.86 3.02
N PRO A 100 19.96 17.82 3.22
CA PRO A 100 20.93 17.40 2.22
C PRO A 100 20.26 17.05 0.88
N VAL A 101 20.94 17.33 -0.25
CA VAL A 101 20.38 17.08 -1.60
C VAL A 101 19.96 15.61 -1.77
N VAL A 102 20.74 14.68 -1.23
CA VAL A 102 20.45 13.24 -1.31
C VAL A 102 19.16 12.89 -0.56
N ASP A 103 18.93 13.50 0.61
CA ASP A 103 17.71 13.26 1.39
C ASP A 103 16.49 13.85 0.68
N TYR A 104 16.64 15.03 0.08
CA TYR A 104 15.61 15.60 -0.79
C TYR A 104 15.27 14.68 -1.97
N ILE A 105 16.27 14.16 -2.70
CA ILE A 105 16.06 13.25 -3.83
C ILE A 105 15.31 12.00 -3.37
N ASN A 106 15.71 11.40 -2.24
CA ASN A 106 15.06 10.23 -1.68
C ASN A 106 13.60 10.53 -1.28
N ARG A 107 13.37 11.67 -0.62
CA ARG A 107 12.02 12.11 -0.23
C ARG A 107 11.15 12.36 -1.45
N TRP A 108 11.66 13.07 -2.46
CA TRP A 108 10.95 13.37 -3.70
C TRP A 108 10.63 12.09 -4.48
N ARG A 109 11.59 11.15 -4.58
CA ARG A 109 11.38 9.85 -5.22
C ARG A 109 10.31 9.02 -4.51
N ASN A 110 10.32 8.99 -3.18
CA ASN A 110 9.27 8.30 -2.42
C ASN A 110 7.90 8.98 -2.61
N LEU A 111 7.88 10.30 -2.74
CA LEU A 111 6.67 11.06 -3.03
C LEU A 111 6.13 10.73 -4.43
N SER A 112 7.00 10.67 -5.44
CA SER A 112 6.61 10.37 -6.82
C SER A 112 6.07 8.95 -7.01
N LEU A 113 6.55 7.96 -6.24
CA LEU A 113 6.01 6.60 -6.22
C LEU A 113 4.54 6.52 -5.74
N ASN A 114 4.05 7.55 -5.05
CA ASN A 114 2.67 7.66 -4.59
C ASN A 114 1.83 8.61 -5.48
N CYS A 115 2.40 9.13 -6.56
CA CYS A 115 1.68 9.92 -7.55
C CYS A 115 0.80 9.02 -8.42
N LYS A 116 -0.47 9.41 -8.65
CA LYS A 116 -1.38 8.64 -9.52
C LYS A 116 -0.99 8.71 -10.99
N ASP A 117 -0.37 9.81 -11.40
CA ASP A 117 -0.04 10.09 -12.79
C ASP A 117 1.27 9.40 -13.18
N ARG A 118 1.31 8.80 -14.38
CA ARG A 118 2.53 8.19 -14.91
C ARG A 118 3.48 9.30 -15.34
N LEU A 119 4.61 9.41 -14.64
CA LEU A 119 5.71 10.30 -15.03
C LEU A 119 6.70 9.55 -15.91
N SER A 120 7.13 10.21 -17.00
CA SER A 120 8.32 9.76 -17.71
C SER A 120 9.55 9.99 -16.83
N GLU A 121 10.62 9.21 -17.06
CA GLU A 121 11.88 9.39 -16.33
C GLU A 121 12.44 10.80 -16.53
N ALA A 122 12.42 11.32 -17.77
CA ALA A 122 12.87 12.67 -18.08
C ALA A 122 12.07 13.75 -17.32
N SER A 123 10.74 13.66 -17.31
CA SER A 123 9.87 14.60 -16.58
C SER A 123 10.10 14.51 -15.07
N ALA A 124 10.30 13.30 -14.54
CA ALA A 124 10.56 13.10 -13.11
C ALA A 124 11.89 13.73 -12.68
N ILE A 125 12.94 13.57 -13.50
CA ILE A 125 14.24 14.20 -13.26
C ILE A 125 14.12 15.72 -13.29
N GLU A 126 13.48 16.27 -14.31
CA GLU A 126 13.29 17.72 -14.46
C GLU A 126 12.54 18.32 -13.25
N MET A 127 11.42 17.71 -12.86
CA MET A 127 10.64 18.15 -11.71
C MET A 127 11.44 18.05 -10.39
N CYS A 128 12.23 17.00 -10.22
CA CYS A 128 13.08 16.84 -9.05
C CYS A 128 14.12 17.97 -8.98
N ILE A 129 14.81 18.26 -10.10
CA ILE A 129 15.82 19.33 -10.20
C ILE A 129 15.20 20.70 -9.92
N GLN A 130 14.02 20.99 -10.47
CA GLN A 130 13.32 22.26 -10.24
C GLN A 130 13.04 22.55 -8.75
N GLY A 131 12.98 21.50 -7.92
CA GLY A 131 12.78 21.66 -6.49
C GLY A 131 14.04 21.74 -5.65
N MET A 132 15.24 21.61 -6.24
CA MET A 132 16.52 21.71 -5.53
C MET A 132 16.92 23.17 -5.26
N HIS A 133 17.62 23.42 -4.16
CA HIS A 133 18.27 24.70 -3.91
C HIS A 133 19.56 24.81 -4.75
N TRP A 134 19.58 25.73 -5.70
CA TRP A 134 20.69 25.94 -6.65
C TRP A 134 22.05 26.24 -6.00
N GLU A 135 22.09 26.70 -4.75
CA GLU A 135 23.35 26.88 -4.00
C GLU A 135 24.12 25.57 -3.77
N LEU A 136 23.48 24.41 -3.96
CA LEU A 136 24.11 23.09 -3.87
C LEU A 136 24.35 22.43 -5.24
N CYS A 137 23.88 23.03 -6.35
CA CYS A 137 24.11 22.53 -7.71
C CYS A 137 25.55 22.75 -8.21
N TYR A 138 26.38 23.47 -7.47
CA TYR A 138 27.80 23.73 -7.79
C TYR A 138 28.79 22.78 -7.09
N ILE A 139 28.31 21.72 -6.41
CA ILE A 139 29.16 20.76 -5.67
C ILE A 139 29.01 19.32 -6.21
N LEU A 140 28.52 19.15 -7.45
CA LEU A 140 28.60 17.90 -8.21
C LEU A 140 29.42 18.12 -9.47
#